data_AF-A0A6P6XDP5-F1
#
_entry.id   AF-A0A6P6XDP5-F1
#
_cell.length_a   1.000
_cell.length_b   1.000
_cell.length_c   1.000
_cell.angle_alpha   90.00
_cell.angle_beta   90.00
_cell.angle_gamma   90.00
#
_symmetry.space_group_name_H-M   'P 1'
#
loop_
_entity.id
_entity.type
_entity.pdbx_description
1 polymer ?
#
loop_
_entity_poly.entity_id
_entity_poly.type
_entity_poly.pdbx_seq_one_letter_code
_entity_poly.pdbx_strand_id
1 'polypeptide(L)'
;MANKFPSCSVFTSRVQEPKPEDHLGLPLEQSKPEHDYGVYKNLLQEYAQKSGLPLPVYNIENEGFPHAPKFRSSVIIDETKFTSKFTFPDRRAAEQDVAKLAYETIVKDNKTLTGGPHIYQNLRFCKLILYEYATKTGLGVPEYNTTLAEGPPRPVFISSFVLGGKSYSGQVGRSKKEAEQLVARLASNRSLDRIQGSSLKLSRARRDFSLL
;
A
#
# COMPACT_ATOMS: atom_id res chain seq x y z
N MET A 1 3.13 -18.81 93.83
CA MET A 1 2.13 -19.48 92.98
C MET A 1 2.77 -19.80 91.63
N ALA A 2 2.65 -21.06 91.23
CA ALA A 2 2.80 -21.64 89.88
C ALA A 2 4.08 -21.39 89.03
N ASN A 3 4.92 -22.42 89.04
CA ASN A 3 5.87 -22.97 88.06
C ASN A 3 5.57 -22.76 86.55
N LYS A 4 6.63 -22.78 85.69
CA LYS A 4 6.97 -23.90 84.76
C LYS A 4 7.71 -23.43 83.46
N PHE A 5 9.03 -23.55 83.51
CA PHE A 5 10.07 -23.83 82.48
C PHE A 5 10.31 -23.01 81.17
N PRO A 6 11.60 -22.84 80.77
CA PRO A 6 12.08 -22.25 79.52
C PRO A 6 12.34 -23.31 78.43
N SER A 7 12.62 -22.91 77.19
CA SER A 7 13.22 -23.79 76.18
C SER A 7 14.33 -23.08 75.39
N CYS A 8 15.51 -23.70 75.42
CA CYS A 8 16.72 -23.30 74.71
C CYS A 8 16.75 -23.84 73.26
N SER A 9 17.48 -23.08 72.41
CA SER A 9 18.38 -23.46 71.29
C SER A 9 18.15 -24.72 70.46
N VAL A 10 18.28 -24.60 69.12
CA VAL A 10 19.29 -25.37 68.36
C VAL A 10 19.83 -24.54 67.18
N PHE A 11 21.15 -24.53 67.08
CA PHE A 11 22.03 -24.05 66.01
C PHE A 11 22.44 -25.26 65.18
N THR A 12 22.47 -25.18 63.84
CA THR A 12 23.25 -25.98 62.84
C THR A 12 22.44 -26.06 61.53
N SER A 13 22.95 -26.13 60.31
CA SER A 13 24.24 -25.91 59.65
C SER A 13 23.95 -26.03 58.15
N ARG A 14 24.76 -25.36 57.34
CA ARG A 14 24.80 -25.38 55.87
C ARG A 14 25.02 -26.82 55.35
N VAL A 15 24.24 -27.25 54.34
CA VAL A 15 24.59 -28.40 53.48
C VAL A 15 24.42 -27.99 52.02
N GLN A 16 25.45 -28.30 51.22
CA GLN A 16 25.67 -28.02 49.81
C GLN A 16 24.82 -28.91 48.88
N GLU A 17 24.54 -28.43 47.65
CA GLU A 17 23.86 -29.13 46.52
C GLU A 17 24.48 -30.49 46.12
N PRO A 18 23.68 -31.33 45.42
CA PRO A 18 24.13 -31.84 44.11
C PRO A 18 23.08 -31.71 42.97
N LYS A 19 23.56 -31.35 41.76
CA LYS A 19 23.03 -31.72 40.43
C LYS A 19 23.76 -33.01 39.96
N PRO A 20 23.30 -33.83 38.98
CA PRO A 20 22.56 -33.42 37.76
C PRO A 20 21.50 -34.43 37.18
N GLU A 21 20.63 -33.92 36.28
CA GLU A 21 19.89 -34.48 35.07
C GLU A 21 19.20 -35.87 35.18
N ASP A 22 17.98 -36.13 34.70
CA ASP A 22 17.39 -35.98 33.35
C ASP A 22 15.94 -36.58 33.44
N HIS A 23 14.81 -36.01 32.98
CA HIS A 23 14.34 -36.01 31.58
C HIS A 23 12.87 -35.51 31.49
N LEU A 24 12.63 -34.65 30.49
CA LEU A 24 11.44 -34.54 29.63
C LEU A 24 10.13 -33.88 30.13
N GLY A 25 9.92 -32.66 29.63
CA GLY A 25 8.61 -32.02 29.54
C GLY A 25 8.65 -30.55 29.13
N LEU A 26 9.32 -30.21 28.01
CA LEU A 26 9.26 -28.87 27.37
C LEU A 26 7.85 -28.61 26.80
N PRO A 27 7.21 -27.46 27.11
CA PRO A 27 6.15 -26.93 26.26
C PRO A 27 6.69 -25.73 25.46
N LEU A 28 6.99 -26.02 24.19
CA LEU A 28 6.99 -25.14 23.03
C LEU A 28 7.84 -23.85 23.16
N GLU A 29 9.14 -24.00 22.87
CA GLU A 29 9.78 -22.98 22.05
C GLU A 29 8.96 -22.84 20.76
N GLN A 30 8.31 -21.69 20.58
CA GLN A 30 7.83 -21.30 19.27
C GLN A 30 9.08 -21.08 18.43
N SER A 31 9.34 -22.05 17.55
CA SER A 31 10.34 -22.01 16.50
C SER A 31 10.41 -20.61 15.90
N LYS A 32 11.47 -19.88 16.24
CA LYS A 32 11.85 -18.64 15.58
C LYS A 32 11.99 -18.97 14.09
N PRO A 33 11.21 -18.37 13.17
CA PRO A 33 11.49 -18.51 11.75
C PRO A 33 12.73 -17.66 11.44
N GLU A 34 13.90 -18.21 11.74
CA GLU A 34 15.17 -17.73 11.22
C GLU A 34 15.25 -18.07 9.73
N HIS A 35 14.59 -17.31 8.85
CA HIS A 35 15.07 -17.15 7.46
C HIS A 35 14.40 -16.10 6.57
N ASP A 36 13.84 -14.98 7.09
CA ASP A 36 13.42 -13.89 6.17
C ASP A 36 13.34 -12.49 6.77
N TYR A 37 14.30 -12.15 7.63
CA TYR A 37 14.40 -10.82 8.21
C TYR A 37 14.80 -9.80 7.14
N GLY A 38 13.82 -9.00 6.68
CA GLY A 38 14.05 -7.89 5.76
C GLY A 38 13.41 -7.99 4.39
N VAL A 39 12.75 -9.10 4.02
CA VAL A 39 12.09 -9.19 2.69
C VAL A 39 11.04 -8.10 2.50
N TYR A 40 10.16 -7.87 3.47
CA TYR A 40 9.14 -6.82 3.32
C TYR A 40 9.73 -5.40 3.34
N LYS A 41 10.85 -5.18 4.05
CA LYS A 41 11.56 -3.90 4.00
C LYS A 41 12.15 -3.63 2.61
N ASN A 42 12.79 -4.64 2.03
CA ASN A 42 13.34 -4.57 0.67
C ASN A 42 12.21 -4.37 -0.36
N LEU A 43 11.11 -5.11 -0.24
CA LEU A 43 9.94 -4.98 -1.12
C LEU A 43 9.32 -3.58 -1.06
N LEU A 44 9.17 -2.99 0.13
CA LEU A 44 8.70 -1.60 0.28
C LEU A 44 9.67 -0.59 -0.32
N GLN A 45 10.97 -0.79 -0.11
CA GLN A 45 11.99 0.09 -0.67
C GLN A 45 12.02 0.02 -2.20
N GLU A 46 11.98 -1.18 -2.77
CA GLU A 46 11.88 -1.37 -4.22
C GLU A 46 10.61 -0.77 -4.79
N TYR A 47 9.47 -0.96 -4.12
CA TYR A 47 8.22 -0.34 -4.51
C TYR A 47 8.35 1.19 -4.55
N ALA A 48 8.86 1.80 -3.47
CA ALA A 48 9.05 3.25 -3.43
C ALA A 48 9.95 3.74 -4.58
N GLN A 49 11.07 3.06 -4.82
CA GLN A 49 12.00 3.41 -5.90
C GLN A 49 11.37 3.26 -7.30
N LYS A 50 10.72 2.12 -7.59
CA LYS A 50 10.06 1.86 -8.88
C LYS A 50 8.90 2.82 -9.11
N SER A 51 8.23 3.24 -8.05
CA SER A 51 7.12 4.19 -8.10
C SER A 51 7.58 5.66 -8.02
N GLY A 52 8.89 5.95 -7.95
CA GLY A 52 9.39 7.33 -7.85
C GLY A 52 8.93 8.07 -6.58
N LEU A 53 8.64 7.32 -5.52
CA LEU A 53 8.22 7.83 -4.21
C LEU A 53 9.44 8.07 -3.31
N PRO A 54 9.32 8.93 -2.29
CA PRO A 54 10.31 9.02 -1.23
C PRO A 54 10.53 7.67 -0.54
N LEU A 55 11.76 7.43 -0.07
CA LEU A 55 12.09 6.19 0.65
C LEU A 55 11.28 6.05 1.94
N PRO A 56 10.91 4.82 2.34
CA PRO A 56 10.11 4.59 3.54
C PRO A 56 10.83 5.06 4.82
N VAL A 57 10.11 5.77 5.69
CA VAL A 57 10.65 6.26 6.97
C VAL A 57 10.06 5.46 8.12
N TYR A 58 10.92 4.82 8.90
CA TYR A 58 10.52 4.00 10.06
C TYR A 58 10.68 4.77 11.37
N ASN A 59 9.73 4.57 12.27
CA ASN A 59 9.76 5.04 13.65
C ASN A 59 9.41 3.88 14.60
N ILE A 60 10.05 3.83 15.75
CA ILE A 60 9.87 2.76 16.75
C ILE A 60 9.74 3.40 18.12
N GLU A 61 8.67 3.04 18.83
CA GLU A 61 8.34 3.55 20.15
C GLU A 61 8.30 2.40 21.15
N ASN A 62 8.89 2.59 22.33
CA ASN A 62 8.79 1.64 23.43
C ASN A 62 7.62 2.03 24.35
N GLU A 63 6.57 1.24 24.34
CA GLU A 63 5.37 1.37 25.18
C GLU A 63 5.46 0.53 26.47
N GLY A 64 6.55 -0.22 26.65
CA GLY A 64 6.79 -1.08 27.81
C GLY A 64 7.67 -0.42 28.87
N PHE A 65 7.79 -1.08 30.01
CA PHE A 65 8.73 -0.64 31.05
C PHE A 65 10.18 -0.87 30.59
N PRO A 66 11.16 -0.15 31.17
CA PRO A 66 12.58 -0.40 30.87
C PRO A 66 13.02 -1.85 31.09
N HIS A 67 12.42 -2.53 32.07
CA HIS A 67 12.68 -3.94 32.38
C HIS A 67 11.78 -4.94 31.61
N ALA A 68 10.79 -4.43 30.85
CA ALA A 68 9.84 -5.23 30.09
C ALA A 68 9.40 -4.44 28.82
N PRO A 69 10.30 -4.26 27.84
CA PRO A 69 10.06 -3.41 26.68
C PRO A 69 8.97 -3.98 25.78
N LYS A 70 8.20 -3.09 25.16
CA LYS A 70 7.15 -3.40 24.19
C LYS A 70 7.23 -2.39 23.05
N PHE A 71 7.79 -2.81 21.92
CA PHE A 71 8.02 -1.95 20.78
C PHE A 71 6.81 -1.94 19.85
N ARG A 72 6.34 -0.74 19.51
CA ARG A 72 5.44 -0.48 18.39
C ARG A 72 6.23 0.19 17.27
N SER A 73 5.99 -0.21 16.03
CA SER A 73 6.64 0.43 14.88
C SER A 73 5.62 1.10 13.97
N SER A 74 6.03 2.20 13.34
CA SER A 74 5.28 2.85 12.27
C SER A 74 6.19 3.11 11.07
N VAL A 75 5.65 3.00 9.87
CA VAL A 75 6.34 3.34 8.61
C VAL A 75 5.51 4.36 7.83
N ILE A 76 6.18 5.36 7.27
CA ILE A 76 5.57 6.35 6.39
C ILE A 76 6.05 6.08 4.96
N ILE A 77 5.10 5.89 4.05
CA ILE A 77 5.34 5.71 2.61
C ILE A 77 4.22 6.40 1.85
N ASP A 78 4.58 7.21 0.84
CA ASP A 78 3.63 8.00 0.05
C ASP A 78 2.68 8.84 0.92
N GLU A 79 3.25 9.58 1.87
CA GLU A 79 2.52 10.42 2.85
C GLU A 79 1.51 9.64 3.73
N THR A 80 1.47 8.32 3.62
CA THR A 80 0.57 7.45 4.37
C THR A 80 1.35 6.80 5.51
N LYS A 81 0.84 6.94 6.74
CA LYS A 81 1.43 6.33 7.93
C LYS A 81 0.74 5.01 8.24
N PHE A 82 1.53 3.95 8.29
CA PHE A 82 1.13 2.62 8.74
C PHE A 82 1.72 2.36 10.13
N THR A 83 0.93 1.76 11.00
CA THR A 83 1.34 1.46 12.38
C THR A 83 1.07 -0.01 12.68
N SER A 84 2.02 -0.68 13.36
CA SER A 84 1.86 -2.07 13.77
C SER A 84 0.67 -2.22 14.72
N LYS A 85 -0.12 -3.28 14.50
CA LYS A 85 -1.31 -3.56 15.31
C LYS A 85 -0.91 -4.00 16.71
N PHE A 86 0.10 -4.84 16.78
CA PHE A 86 0.63 -5.42 18.01
C PHE A 86 1.92 -4.72 18.45
N THR A 87 2.27 -4.92 19.70
CA THR A 87 3.57 -4.57 20.26
C THR A 87 4.43 -5.83 20.39
N PHE A 88 5.74 -5.67 20.24
CA PHE A 88 6.68 -6.79 20.18
C PHE A 88 7.84 -6.59 21.16
N PRO A 89 8.40 -7.66 21.73
CA PRO A 89 9.58 -7.55 22.61
C PRO A 89 10.86 -7.18 21.87
N ASP A 90 10.90 -7.36 20.54
CA ASP A 90 12.04 -7.03 19.67
C ASP A 90 11.66 -5.91 18.68
N ARG A 91 12.54 -4.91 18.55
CA ARG A 91 12.43 -3.80 17.60
C ARG A 91 12.36 -4.30 16.17
N ARG A 92 13.15 -5.32 15.82
CA ARG A 92 13.20 -5.86 14.45
C ARG A 92 11.90 -6.56 14.08
N ALA A 93 11.27 -7.25 15.04
CA ALA A 93 9.97 -7.88 14.86
C ALA A 93 8.87 -6.85 14.61
N ALA A 94 8.84 -5.77 15.39
CA ALA A 94 7.90 -4.66 15.19
C ALA A 94 8.06 -4.01 13.82
N GLU A 95 9.31 -3.80 13.39
CA GLU A 95 9.61 -3.19 12.10
C GLU A 95 9.22 -4.08 10.91
N GLN A 96 9.44 -5.39 11.03
CA GLN A 96 9.02 -6.35 10.00
C GLN A 96 7.49 -6.45 9.91
N ASP A 97 6.78 -6.46 11.05
CA ASP A 97 5.32 -6.50 11.07
C ASP A 97 4.72 -5.27 10.37
N VAL A 98 5.22 -4.07 10.68
CA VAL A 98 4.73 -2.86 10.02
C VAL A 98 5.10 -2.83 8.54
N ALA A 99 6.30 -3.30 8.17
CA ALA A 99 6.71 -3.39 6.77
C ALA A 99 5.80 -4.33 5.97
N LYS A 100 5.48 -5.50 6.53
CA LYS A 100 4.54 -6.45 5.94
C LYS A 100 3.15 -5.84 5.80
N LEU A 101 2.63 -5.22 6.87
CA LEU A 101 1.32 -4.58 6.87
C LEU A 101 1.22 -3.50 5.79
N ALA A 102 2.22 -2.62 5.69
CA ALA A 102 2.25 -1.56 4.69
C ALA A 102 2.30 -2.14 3.27
N TYR A 103 3.20 -3.10 3.02
CA TYR A 103 3.33 -3.72 1.69
C TYR A 103 2.05 -4.44 1.26
N GLU A 104 1.46 -5.27 2.13
CA GLU A 104 0.21 -5.96 1.82
C GLU A 104 -0.94 -5.00 1.59
N THR A 105 -1.01 -3.91 2.37
CA THR A 105 -2.05 -2.89 2.19
C THR A 105 -1.89 -2.20 0.85
N ILE A 106 -0.66 -1.79 0.50
CA ILE A 106 -0.34 -1.21 -0.81
C ILE A 106 -0.69 -2.18 -1.94
N VAL A 107 -0.33 -3.45 -1.85
CA VAL A 107 -0.63 -4.43 -2.91
C VAL A 107 -2.13 -4.70 -3.01
N LYS A 108 -2.83 -4.81 -1.87
CA LYS A 108 -4.30 -4.94 -1.83
C LYS A 108 -4.96 -3.71 -2.44
N ASP A 109 -4.56 -2.51 -2.05
CA ASP A 109 -5.06 -1.25 -2.58
C ASP A 109 -4.78 -1.11 -4.08
N ASN A 110 -3.60 -1.49 -4.55
CA ASN A 110 -3.32 -1.54 -6.00
C ASN A 110 -4.21 -2.55 -6.75
N LYS A 111 -4.74 -3.58 -6.06
CA LYS A 111 -5.60 -4.61 -6.64
C LYS A 111 -7.09 -4.28 -6.51
N THR A 112 -7.51 -3.60 -5.44
CA THR A 112 -8.90 -3.24 -5.15
C THR A 112 -9.24 -1.85 -5.69
N LEU A 113 -8.29 -0.93 -5.69
CA LEU A 113 -8.40 0.40 -6.25
C LEU A 113 -7.77 0.41 -7.65
N THR A 114 -8.65 0.33 -8.63
CA THR A 114 -8.59 1.15 -9.84
C THR A 114 -8.47 2.66 -9.49
N GLY A 115 -7.50 3.11 -8.67
CA GLY A 115 -7.50 4.51 -8.23
C GLY A 115 -6.63 5.04 -7.07
N GLY A 116 -5.46 4.47 -6.70
CA GLY A 116 -4.53 5.11 -5.73
C GLY A 116 -3.07 4.85 -6.05
N PRO A 117 -2.09 5.43 -5.33
CA PRO A 117 -1.26 6.63 -5.67
C PRO A 117 -0.46 6.56 -6.98
N HIS A 118 -0.68 5.50 -7.72
CA HIS A 118 -0.68 5.43 -9.17
C HIS A 118 -1.69 6.39 -9.84
N ILE A 119 -2.23 7.41 -9.14
CA ILE A 119 -3.11 8.42 -9.76
C ILE A 119 -2.34 9.17 -10.85
N TYR A 120 -1.05 9.49 -10.61
CA TYR A 120 -0.14 10.13 -11.57
C TYR A 120 0.53 9.15 -12.56
N GLN A 121 0.77 7.90 -12.16
CA GLN A 121 1.33 6.88 -13.08
C GLN A 121 0.27 6.36 -14.05
N ASN A 122 -0.97 6.06 -13.61
CA ASN A 122 -2.12 5.80 -14.50
C ASN A 122 -2.35 6.96 -15.46
N LEU A 123 -1.94 8.17 -15.10
CA LEU A 123 -2.14 9.38 -15.88
C LEU A 123 -1.18 9.54 -17.05
N ARG A 124 0.10 9.18 -16.86
CA ARG A 124 1.02 8.97 -17.99
C ARG A 124 0.51 7.86 -18.88
N PHE A 125 -0.02 6.80 -18.28
CA PHE A 125 -0.69 5.74 -19.03
C PHE A 125 -1.92 6.26 -19.78
N CYS A 126 -2.84 7.05 -19.23
CA CYS A 126 -4.03 7.51 -19.97
C CYS A 126 -3.67 8.30 -21.23
N LYS A 127 -2.75 9.26 -21.14
CA LYS A 127 -2.28 10.00 -22.32
C LYS A 127 -1.57 9.08 -23.32
N LEU A 128 -0.71 8.18 -22.84
CA LEU A 128 0.01 7.23 -23.68
C LEU A 128 -0.92 6.21 -24.34
N ILE A 129 -1.92 5.69 -23.62
CA ILE A 129 -2.96 4.78 -24.09
C ILE A 129 -3.78 5.47 -25.18
N LEU A 130 -4.19 6.72 -24.96
CA LEU A 130 -4.90 7.50 -25.98
C LEU A 130 -4.04 7.72 -27.23
N TYR A 131 -2.75 8.02 -27.05
CA TYR A 131 -1.79 8.16 -28.15
C TYR A 131 -1.56 6.85 -28.91
N GLU A 132 -1.35 5.74 -28.21
CA GLU A 132 -1.17 4.41 -28.78
C GLU A 132 -2.44 3.94 -29.51
N TYR A 133 -3.60 4.20 -28.91
CA TYR A 133 -4.89 3.96 -29.55
C TYR A 133 -5.03 4.78 -30.83
N ALA A 134 -4.75 6.09 -30.77
CA ALA A 134 -4.82 6.99 -31.93
C ALA A 134 -3.92 6.55 -33.09
N THR A 135 -2.69 6.13 -32.77
CA THR A 135 -1.71 5.67 -33.75
C THR A 135 -2.10 4.32 -34.35
N LYS A 136 -2.57 3.36 -33.55
CA LYS A 136 -3.03 2.04 -34.04
C LYS A 136 -4.32 2.12 -34.87
N THR A 137 -5.19 3.08 -34.58
CA THR A 137 -6.50 3.23 -35.26
C THR A 137 -6.51 4.29 -36.36
N GLY A 138 -5.41 5.01 -36.56
CA GLY A 138 -5.30 6.07 -37.57
C GLY A 138 -6.16 7.30 -37.30
N LEU A 139 -6.55 7.55 -36.04
CA LEU A 139 -7.49 8.63 -35.65
C LEU A 139 -6.85 10.01 -35.47
N GLY A 140 -5.55 10.15 -35.78
CA GLY A 140 -4.78 11.38 -35.56
C GLY A 140 -4.41 11.57 -34.09
N VAL A 141 -3.22 12.13 -33.82
CA VAL A 141 -2.73 12.33 -32.45
C VAL A 141 -3.64 13.27 -31.66
N PRO A 142 -3.91 13.00 -30.36
CA PRO A 142 -4.80 13.83 -29.57
C PRO A 142 -4.21 15.24 -29.33
N GLU A 143 -4.94 16.27 -29.72
CA GLU A 143 -4.54 17.67 -29.54
C GLU A 143 -5.18 18.25 -28.28
N TYR A 144 -4.36 18.55 -27.25
CA TYR A 144 -4.83 19.07 -25.97
C TYR A 144 -4.84 20.61 -25.95
N ASN A 145 -5.94 21.19 -25.51
CA ASN A 145 -6.11 22.61 -25.24
C ASN A 145 -6.56 22.82 -23.80
N THR A 146 -5.85 23.69 -23.08
CA THR A 146 -6.14 23.98 -21.67
C THR A 146 -6.42 25.47 -21.49
N THR A 147 -7.63 25.78 -21.02
CA THR A 147 -8.11 27.14 -20.77
C THR A 147 -8.14 27.44 -19.27
N LEU A 148 -7.94 28.71 -18.93
CA LEU A 148 -8.18 29.23 -17.58
C LEU A 148 -9.68 29.50 -17.45
N ALA A 149 -10.36 28.76 -16.58
CA ALA A 149 -11.79 28.91 -16.34
C ALA A 149 -12.08 29.99 -15.28
N GLU A 150 -11.27 30.06 -14.23
CA GLU A 150 -11.38 31.04 -13.15
C GLU A 150 -10.02 31.65 -12.83
N GLY A 151 -9.98 32.95 -12.55
CA GLY A 151 -8.77 33.74 -12.29
C GLY A 151 -8.33 33.78 -10.82
N PRO A 152 -7.27 34.53 -10.49
CA PRO A 152 -6.82 34.71 -9.11
C PRO A 152 -7.91 35.31 -8.20
N PRO A 153 -7.99 34.95 -6.90
CA PRO A 153 -6.99 34.24 -6.08
C PRO A 153 -7.07 32.71 -6.12
N ARG A 154 -8.05 32.12 -6.84
CA ARG A 154 -8.20 30.66 -6.96
C ARG A 154 -8.26 30.26 -8.43
N PRO A 155 -7.10 30.10 -9.11
CA PRO A 155 -7.09 29.75 -10.51
C PRO A 155 -7.61 28.31 -10.71
N VAL A 156 -8.54 28.15 -11.64
CA VAL A 156 -9.07 26.83 -12.02
C VAL A 156 -9.01 26.69 -13.53
N PHE A 157 -8.64 25.50 -14.00
CA PHE A 157 -8.32 25.21 -15.39
C PHE A 157 -9.22 24.11 -15.93
N ILE A 158 -9.61 24.21 -17.20
CA ILE A 158 -10.33 23.14 -17.90
C ILE A 158 -9.48 22.74 -19.10
N SER A 159 -9.39 21.42 -19.34
CA SER A 159 -8.69 20.91 -20.51
C SER A 159 -9.63 20.12 -21.39
N SER A 160 -9.41 20.23 -22.69
CA SER A 160 -10.13 19.50 -23.73
C SER A 160 -9.14 18.93 -24.74
N PHE A 161 -9.51 17.85 -25.42
CA PHE A 161 -8.75 17.38 -26.57
C PHE A 161 -9.65 16.79 -27.65
N VAL A 162 -9.17 16.78 -28.88
CA VAL A 162 -9.88 16.16 -30.02
C VAL A 162 -9.17 14.88 -30.43
N LEU A 163 -9.94 13.79 -30.60
CA LEU A 163 -9.44 12.50 -31.08
C LEU A 163 -10.46 11.88 -32.03
N GLY A 164 -10.04 11.60 -33.28
CA GLY A 164 -10.94 10.98 -34.27
C GLY A 164 -12.19 11.81 -34.58
N GLY A 165 -12.05 13.14 -34.64
CA GLY A 165 -13.16 14.08 -34.86
C GLY A 165 -14.12 14.24 -33.67
N LYS A 166 -13.81 13.66 -32.50
CA LYS A 166 -14.60 13.81 -31.27
C LYS A 166 -13.86 14.68 -30.28
N SER A 167 -14.55 15.68 -29.75
CA SER A 167 -14.03 16.54 -28.69
C SER A 167 -14.37 15.98 -27.32
N TYR A 168 -13.36 15.88 -26.45
CA TYR A 168 -13.48 15.47 -25.07
C TYR A 168 -13.14 16.66 -24.17
N SER A 169 -14.00 16.96 -23.21
CA SER A 169 -13.78 18.02 -22.22
C SER A 169 -13.74 17.42 -20.82
N GLY A 170 -12.76 17.83 -20.02
CA GLY A 170 -12.51 17.36 -18.67
C GLY A 170 -13.22 18.18 -17.60
N GLN A 171 -13.14 17.68 -16.37
CA GLN A 171 -13.53 18.45 -15.20
C GLN A 171 -12.51 19.56 -14.90
N VAL A 172 -12.92 20.51 -14.07
CA VAL A 172 -12.09 21.64 -13.64
C VAL A 172 -10.98 21.14 -12.71
N GLY A 173 -9.73 21.49 -13.01
CA GLY A 173 -8.54 21.17 -12.22
C GLY A 173 -7.90 22.42 -11.63
N ARG A 174 -7.21 22.29 -10.50
CA ARG A 174 -6.52 23.41 -9.83
C ARG A 174 -5.21 23.80 -10.51
N SER A 175 -4.79 23.02 -11.50
CA SER A 175 -3.63 23.30 -12.34
C SER A 175 -3.87 22.86 -13.78
N LYS A 176 -3.11 23.42 -14.74
CA LYS A 176 -3.15 22.97 -16.15
C LYS A 176 -2.86 21.48 -16.29
N LYS A 177 -1.86 20.98 -15.52
CA LYS A 177 -1.50 19.57 -15.50
C LYS A 177 -2.67 18.71 -15.03
N GLU A 178 -3.29 19.07 -13.91
CA GLU A 178 -4.45 18.34 -13.37
C GLU A 178 -5.65 18.34 -14.34
N ALA A 179 -5.94 19.47 -14.99
CA ALA A 179 -7.04 19.56 -15.96
C ALA A 179 -6.83 18.61 -17.16
N GLU A 180 -5.62 18.57 -17.74
CA GLU A 180 -5.27 17.66 -18.84
C GLU A 180 -5.38 16.19 -18.44
N GLN A 181 -5.09 15.91 -17.18
CA GLN A 181 -5.12 14.57 -16.64
C GLN A 181 -6.57 14.07 -16.44
N LEU A 182 -7.44 14.95 -15.94
CA LEU A 182 -8.86 14.65 -15.75
C LEU A 182 -9.56 14.36 -17.09
N VAL A 183 -9.27 15.13 -18.13
CA VAL A 183 -9.84 14.88 -19.46
C VAL A 183 -9.35 13.57 -20.07
N ALA A 184 -8.05 13.25 -19.95
CA ALA A 184 -7.47 12.01 -20.48
C ALA A 184 -8.09 10.76 -19.83
N ARG A 185 -8.34 10.81 -18.51
CA ARG A 185 -9.01 9.72 -17.79
C ARG A 185 -10.45 9.53 -18.26
N LEU A 186 -11.23 10.61 -18.32
CA LEU A 186 -12.62 10.58 -18.76
C LEU A 186 -12.74 9.96 -20.16
N ALA A 187 -11.85 10.36 -21.06
CA ALA A 187 -11.86 9.86 -22.42
C ALA A 187 -11.40 8.40 -22.53
N SER A 188 -10.42 7.97 -21.74
CA SER A 188 -9.97 6.56 -21.71
C SER A 188 -11.13 5.65 -21.31
N ASN A 189 -11.85 6.00 -20.24
CA ASN A 189 -13.01 5.23 -19.78
C ASN A 189 -14.11 5.20 -20.86
N ARG A 190 -14.46 6.36 -21.45
CA ARG A 190 -15.51 6.45 -22.48
C ARG A 190 -15.16 5.73 -23.78
N SER A 191 -13.88 5.70 -24.15
CA SER A 191 -13.42 5.07 -25.39
C SER A 191 -13.37 3.55 -25.26
N LEU A 192 -13.06 3.03 -24.07
CA LEU A 192 -13.06 1.58 -23.76
C LEU A 192 -14.47 1.00 -23.65
N ASP A 193 -15.43 1.72 -23.06
CA ASP A 193 -16.83 1.28 -22.98
C ASP A 193 -17.46 1.06 -24.37
N ARG A 194 -17.02 1.84 -25.37
CA ARG A 194 -17.50 1.70 -26.76
C ARG A 194 -16.94 0.48 -27.47
N ILE A 195 -15.77 -0.04 -27.07
CA ILE A 195 -15.15 -1.24 -27.66
C ILE A 195 -15.86 -2.51 -27.17
N GLN A 196 -16.22 -2.60 -25.88
CA GLN A 196 -17.03 -3.73 -25.39
C GLN A 196 -18.48 -3.68 -25.93
N GLY A 197 -19.08 -2.48 -26.06
CA GLY A 197 -20.43 -2.33 -26.61
C GLY A 197 -20.55 -2.57 -28.12
N SER A 198 -19.47 -2.40 -28.89
CA SER A 198 -19.47 -2.61 -30.35
C SER A 198 -19.13 -4.05 -30.75
N SER A 199 -18.39 -4.80 -29.94
CA SER A 199 -18.16 -6.25 -30.18
C SER A 199 -19.46 -7.07 -30.06
N LEU A 200 -20.44 -6.65 -29.25
CA LEU A 200 -21.74 -7.32 -29.12
C LEU A 200 -22.78 -6.88 -30.17
N LYS A 201 -22.54 -5.77 -30.89
CA LYS A 201 -23.44 -5.32 -31.97
C LYS A 201 -22.98 -5.78 -33.36
N LEU A 202 -21.71 -6.15 -33.55
CA LEU A 202 -21.23 -6.68 -34.83
C LEU A 202 -21.42 -8.20 -34.99
N SER A 203 -21.65 -8.95 -33.91
CA SER A 203 -21.97 -10.40 -33.97
C SER A 203 -23.46 -10.69 -34.24
N ARG A 204 -24.34 -9.69 -34.13
CA ARG A 204 -25.77 -9.81 -34.42
C ARG A 204 -26.15 -9.31 -35.82
N ALA A 205 -25.27 -8.58 -36.50
CA ALA A 205 -25.47 -8.11 -37.88
C ALA A 205 -24.83 -9.01 -38.96
N ARG A 206 -24.20 -10.14 -38.57
CA ARG A 206 -23.67 -11.17 -39.49
C ARG A 206 -24.47 -12.49 -39.45
N ARG A 207 -25.75 -12.44 -39.08
CA ARG A 207 -26.65 -13.61 -39.19
C ARG A 207 -27.94 -13.38 -40.00
N ASP A 208 -28.15 -12.18 -40.54
CA ASP A 208 -29.34 -11.86 -41.34
C ASP A 208 -29.02 -11.55 -42.82
N PHE A 209 -27.95 -12.15 -43.36
CA PHE A 209 -27.66 -12.13 -44.81
C PHE A 209 -27.21 -13.52 -45.30
N SER A 210 -28.01 -14.53 -44.98
CA SER A 210 -28.04 -15.82 -45.68
C SER A 210 -29.37 -16.49 -45.35
N LEU A 211 -30.43 -16.05 -46.03
CA LEU A 211 -31.65 -16.79 -46.37
C LEU A 211 -32.67 -15.82 -46.98
N LEU A 212 -32.47 -15.53 -48.26
CA LEU A 212 -33.46 -15.44 -49.34
C LEU A 212 -32.73 -15.04 -50.63
#